data_AF-A0A6N8F945-F1
#
_entry.id   AF-A0A6N8F945-F1
#
_cell.length_a   1.000
_cell.length_b   1.000
_cell.length_c   1.000
_cell.angle_alpha   90.00
_cell.angle_beta   90.00
_cell.angle_gamma   90.00
#
_symmetry.space_group_name_H-M   'P 1'
#
loop_
_entity.id
_entity.type
_entity.pdbx_description
1 polymer ?
#
loop_
_entity_poly.entity_id
_entity_poly.type
_entity_poly.pdbx_seq_one_letter_code
_entity_poly.pdbx_strand_id
1 'polypeptide(L)'
;MSEKNSEVSNVDADSNLSAKVINLVTPNESISINDQAEIFKFVSADTGDVNNFVINDLSSEVNLDEALEKFDLSDLLQVENSGSNDPLSSYLKVSSDGSDTKISVDANSNGQTDSEITLKGVDLMGLYGSEDIIKSLFDQTTTKDF
;
A
#
# COMPACT_ATOMS: atom_id res chain seq x y z
N MET A 1 26.79 -4.88 7.94
CA MET A 1 25.33 -4.70 7.88
C MET A 1 24.93 -5.09 6.48
N SER A 2 24.05 -6.08 6.33
CA SER A 2 23.49 -6.42 5.01
C SER A 2 22.33 -5.46 4.78
N GLU A 3 22.43 -4.59 3.77
CA GLU A 3 21.29 -3.83 3.29
C GLU A 3 20.31 -4.86 2.69
N LYS A 4 19.16 -5.04 3.33
CA LYS A 4 18.04 -5.73 2.66
C LYS A 4 17.52 -4.74 1.63
N ASN A 5 17.56 -5.15 0.37
CA ASN A 5 16.91 -4.43 -0.72
C ASN A 5 15.55 -5.05 -0.96
N SER A 6 14.61 -4.26 -1.47
CA SER A 6 13.32 -4.77 -1.90
C SER A 6 13.47 -5.74 -3.06
N GLU A 7 12.74 -6.84 -2.95
CA GLU A 7 12.80 -7.94 -3.90
C GLU A 7 11.58 -7.89 -4.81
N VAL A 8 11.86 -7.90 -6.12
CA VAL A 8 10.85 -8.04 -7.16
C VAL A 8 10.68 -9.51 -7.47
N SER A 9 9.47 -10.02 -7.32
CA SER A 9 9.09 -11.35 -7.78
C SER A 9 8.00 -11.25 -8.83
N ASN A 10 8.26 -11.77 -10.03
CA ASN A 10 7.22 -11.94 -11.02
C ASN A 10 6.31 -13.09 -10.58
N VAL A 11 5.00 -12.86 -10.57
CA VAL A 11 4.02 -13.94 -10.40
C VAL A 11 3.44 -14.21 -11.79
N ASP A 12 3.79 -15.35 -12.36
CA ASP A 12 3.19 -15.83 -13.61
C ASP A 12 1.74 -16.24 -13.35
N ALA A 13 0.83 -15.25 -13.33
CA ALA A 13 -0.60 -15.47 -13.45
C ALA A 13 -0.98 -15.37 -14.94
N ASP A 14 -1.07 -16.52 -15.58
CA ASP A 14 -1.77 -16.77 -16.86
C ASP A 14 -1.66 -15.69 -17.96
N SER A 15 -0.63 -15.85 -18.80
CA SER A 15 -0.49 -15.47 -20.23
C SER A 15 -1.06 -14.16 -20.83
N ASN A 16 -1.60 -13.19 -20.09
CA ASN A 16 -1.85 -11.87 -20.68
C ASN A 16 -1.79 -10.63 -19.77
N LEU A 17 -1.57 -10.77 -18.46
CA LEU A 17 -1.24 -9.66 -17.53
C LEU A 17 -0.57 -10.27 -16.28
N SER A 18 0.72 -10.57 -16.33
CA SER A 18 1.45 -11.02 -15.13
C SER A 18 1.67 -9.83 -14.20
N ALA A 19 0.84 -9.67 -13.18
CA ALA A 19 1.07 -8.63 -12.18
C ALA A 19 2.40 -8.88 -11.47
N LYS A 20 3.24 -7.84 -11.35
CA LYS A 20 4.54 -7.94 -10.68
C LYS A 20 4.38 -7.66 -9.18
N VAL A 21 4.83 -8.59 -8.33
CA VAL A 21 4.84 -8.37 -6.88
C VAL A 21 6.12 -7.66 -6.49
N ILE A 22 5.98 -6.54 -5.80
CA ILE A 22 7.08 -5.72 -5.27
C ILE A 22 6.98 -5.76 -3.74
N ASN A 23 7.95 -6.41 -3.09
CA ASN A 23 8.01 -6.48 -1.65
C ASN A 23 8.82 -5.30 -1.10
N LEU A 24 8.14 -4.29 -0.58
CA LEU A 24 8.73 -3.14 0.10
C LEU A 24 9.08 -3.53 1.55
N VAL A 25 10.33 -3.93 1.76
CA VAL A 25 10.84 -4.41 3.06
C VAL A 25 11.82 -3.43 3.72
N THR A 26 12.17 -2.36 3.01
CA THR A 26 13.17 -1.40 3.45
C THR A 26 12.47 -0.09 3.85
N PRO A 27 12.65 0.38 5.11
CA PRO A 27 12.17 1.70 5.52
C PRO A 27 12.69 2.81 4.61
N ASN A 28 11.87 3.82 4.34
CA ASN A 28 12.26 5.02 3.59
C ASN A 28 12.64 4.72 2.13
N GLU A 29 11.89 3.83 1.49
CA GLU A 29 12.14 3.40 0.12
C GLU A 29 11.36 4.25 -0.90
N SER A 30 11.98 4.50 -2.05
CA SER A 30 11.34 5.07 -3.22
C SER A 30 11.43 4.10 -4.40
N ILE A 31 10.29 3.77 -4.98
CA ILE A 31 10.19 2.86 -6.14
C ILE A 31 9.61 3.65 -7.32
N SER A 32 10.18 3.45 -8.50
CA SER A 32 9.55 3.82 -9.78
C SER A 32 9.06 2.55 -10.43
N ILE A 33 7.80 2.54 -10.86
CA ILE A 33 7.20 1.42 -11.58
C ILE A 33 7.16 1.68 -13.08
N ASN A 34 6.71 0.68 -13.84
CA ASN A 34 6.44 0.83 -15.27
C ASN A 34 4.94 0.59 -15.52
N ASP A 35 4.47 0.73 -16.76
CA ASP A 35 3.03 0.64 -17.11
C ASP A 35 2.43 -0.80 -16.98
N GLN A 36 3.01 -1.69 -16.17
CA GLN A 36 2.47 -3.03 -15.92
C GLN A 36 1.65 -3.04 -14.64
N ALA A 37 0.68 -3.94 -14.54
CA ALA A 37 -0.02 -4.17 -13.30
C ALA A 37 0.95 -4.61 -12.19
N GLU A 38 0.88 -4.03 -10.99
CA GLU A 38 1.75 -4.37 -9.86
C GLU A 38 0.99 -4.57 -8.54
N ILE A 39 1.58 -5.40 -7.69
CA ILE A 39 1.13 -5.62 -6.32
C ILE A 39 2.24 -5.16 -5.38
N PHE A 40 1.99 -4.09 -4.65
CA PHE A 40 2.90 -3.54 -3.64
C PHE A 40 2.62 -4.19 -2.29
N LYS A 41 3.56 -4.98 -1.80
CA LYS A 41 3.48 -5.59 -0.47
C LYS A 41 4.34 -4.80 0.49
N PHE A 42 3.71 -4.22 1.50
CA PHE A 42 4.42 -3.42 2.50
C PHE A 42 4.65 -4.26 3.73
N VAL A 43 5.92 -4.54 4.01
CA VAL A 43 6.28 -5.35 5.16
C VAL A 43 6.62 -4.43 6.33
N SER A 44 6.01 -4.69 7.48
CA SER A 44 6.34 -3.97 8.70
C SER A 44 7.77 -4.27 9.12
N ALA A 45 8.63 -3.25 9.04
CA ALA A 45 9.87 -3.24 9.78
C ALA A 45 9.59 -2.43 11.06
N ASP A 46 9.43 -3.10 12.20
CA ASP A 46 9.41 -2.44 13.51
C ASP A 46 10.79 -1.84 13.76
N THR A 47 10.95 -0.58 13.36
CA THR A 47 12.20 0.17 13.46
C THR A 47 12.19 1.20 14.59
N GLY A 48 11.03 1.40 15.22
CA GLY A 48 10.81 2.48 16.20
C GLY A 48 10.71 3.89 15.57
N ASP A 49 10.84 4.01 14.24
CA ASP A 49 10.68 5.23 13.45
C ASP A 49 9.55 5.05 12.42
N VAL A 50 9.05 6.16 11.86
CA VAL A 50 8.05 6.12 10.79
C VAL A 50 8.68 5.56 9.52
N ASN A 51 8.14 4.45 9.00
CA ASN A 51 8.56 3.90 7.71
C ASN A 51 7.89 4.67 6.56
N ASN A 52 8.67 5.40 5.76
CA ASN A 52 8.12 6.09 4.59
C ASN A 52 8.31 5.24 3.33
N PHE A 53 7.27 5.14 2.50
CA PHE A 53 7.33 4.49 1.19
C PHE A 53 6.83 5.46 0.14
N VAL A 54 7.58 5.63 -0.94
CA VAL A 54 7.22 6.52 -2.04
C VAL A 54 7.13 5.71 -3.31
N ILE A 55 5.97 5.75 -3.96
CA ILE A 55 5.77 5.12 -5.25
C ILE A 55 5.62 6.22 -6.29
N ASN A 56 6.54 6.21 -7.24
CA ASN A 56 6.64 7.14 -8.35
C ASN A 56 6.14 6.47 -9.61
N ASP A 57 5.68 7.30 -10.55
CA ASP A 57 5.28 6.87 -11.89
C ASP A 57 4.12 5.85 -11.85
N LEU A 58 3.20 5.94 -10.86
CA LEU A 58 1.93 5.24 -10.97
C LEU A 58 1.21 5.72 -12.22
N SER A 59 0.58 4.78 -12.94
CA SER A 59 -0.25 5.11 -14.07
C SER A 59 -1.28 6.16 -13.63
N SER A 60 -1.54 7.18 -14.46
CA SER A 60 -2.59 8.16 -14.15
C SER A 60 -4.01 7.55 -14.17
N GLU A 61 -4.10 6.26 -14.53
CA GLU A 61 -5.32 5.49 -14.66
C GLU A 61 -5.57 4.58 -13.44
N VAL A 62 -4.96 4.87 -12.28
CA VAL A 62 -5.20 4.13 -11.03
C VAL A 62 -6.69 3.96 -10.82
N ASN A 63 -7.18 2.76 -11.13
CA ASN A 63 -8.57 2.42 -11.01
C ASN A 63 -8.70 1.44 -9.85
N LEU A 64 -9.19 1.97 -8.73
CA LEU A 64 -9.40 1.21 -7.50
C LEU A 64 -10.36 0.00 -7.68
N ASP A 65 -11.14 -0.02 -8.76
CA ASP A 65 -12.05 -1.13 -9.11
C ASP A 65 -11.44 -2.10 -10.14
N GLU A 66 -10.52 -1.63 -11.00
CA GLU A 66 -9.91 -2.41 -12.08
C GLU A 66 -8.42 -2.68 -11.79
N ALA A 67 -8.15 -3.48 -10.77
CA ALA A 67 -7.01 -4.40 -10.52
C ALA A 67 -5.59 -4.21 -11.14
N LEU A 68 -5.24 -3.09 -11.77
CA LEU A 68 -3.92 -2.86 -12.36
C LEU A 68 -2.89 -2.68 -11.25
N GLU A 69 -3.13 -1.75 -10.32
CA GLU A 69 -2.26 -1.58 -9.15
C GLU A 69 -2.97 -2.02 -7.86
N LYS A 70 -2.33 -2.91 -7.10
CA LYS A 70 -2.81 -3.39 -5.81
C LYS A 70 -1.87 -3.04 -4.68
N PHE A 71 -2.43 -2.69 -3.52
CA PHE A 71 -1.66 -2.38 -2.32
C PHE A 71 -2.03 -3.36 -1.21
N ASP A 72 -1.08 -4.17 -0.77
CA ASP A 72 -1.23 -5.15 0.30
C ASP A 72 -0.61 -4.60 1.59
N LEU A 73 -1.48 -4.12 2.48
CA LEU A 73 -1.13 -3.55 3.79
C LEU A 73 -1.27 -4.56 4.94
N SER A 74 -1.55 -5.83 4.64
CA SER A 74 -1.89 -6.84 5.65
C SER A 74 -0.75 -7.06 6.66
N ASP A 75 0.49 -7.02 6.20
CA ASP A 75 1.68 -7.13 7.05
C ASP A 75 1.96 -5.86 7.88
N LEU A 76 1.43 -4.70 7.48
CA LEU A 76 1.54 -3.47 8.27
C LEU A 76 0.53 -3.46 9.43
N LEU A 77 -0.67 -4.00 9.23
CA LEU A 77 -1.78 -3.89 10.18
C LEU A 77 -1.75 -5.02 11.23
N GLN A 78 -0.72 -4.99 12.08
CA GLN A 78 -0.42 -6.03 13.06
C GLN A 78 -1.58 -6.32 14.04
N VAL A 79 -2.46 -5.33 14.30
CA VAL A 79 -3.52 -5.43 15.33
C VAL A 79 -4.90 -5.82 14.76
N GLU A 80 -5.17 -5.60 13.47
CA GLU A 80 -6.41 -6.05 12.80
C GLU A 80 -6.59 -7.58 12.85
N ASN A 81 -5.48 -8.33 12.82
CA ASN A 81 -5.50 -9.80 12.93
C ASN A 81 -5.88 -10.34 14.33
N SER A 82 -6.03 -9.48 15.35
CA SER A 82 -6.21 -9.90 16.75
C SER A 82 -7.66 -9.91 17.26
N GLY A 83 -8.66 -9.67 16.39
CA GLY A 83 -10.08 -9.68 16.77
C GLY A 83 -10.57 -8.35 17.38
N SER A 84 -9.86 -7.26 17.08
CA SER A 84 -10.39 -5.90 17.24
C SER A 84 -11.58 -5.70 16.27
N ASN A 85 -12.64 -5.00 16.71
CA ASN A 85 -13.74 -4.56 15.84
C ASN A 85 -13.56 -3.08 15.48
N ASP A 86 -12.35 -2.55 15.61
CA ASP A 86 -12.11 -1.15 15.32
C ASP A 86 -12.23 -0.95 13.80
N PRO A 87 -12.89 0.12 13.34
CA PRO A 87 -13.08 0.36 11.92
C PRO A 87 -11.71 0.65 11.28
N LEU A 88 -11.46 0.19 10.06
CA LEU A 88 -10.19 0.44 9.34
C LEU A 88 -9.73 1.90 9.30
N SER A 89 -10.67 2.84 9.34
CA SER A 89 -10.40 4.28 9.45
C SER A 89 -9.74 4.70 10.77
N SER A 90 -9.67 3.83 11.78
CA SER A 90 -8.86 4.04 12.99
C SER A 90 -7.38 3.79 12.73
N TYR A 91 -7.05 2.89 11.80
CA TYR A 91 -5.67 2.52 11.46
C TYR A 91 -5.16 3.29 10.24
N LEU A 92 -6.03 3.64 9.31
CA LEU A 92 -5.67 4.26 8.03
C LEU A 92 -6.23 5.68 7.93
N LYS A 93 -5.36 6.62 7.55
CA LYS A 93 -5.75 8.00 7.21
C LYS A 93 -5.25 8.31 5.81
N VAL A 94 -6.17 8.73 4.96
CA VAL A 94 -5.85 9.18 3.60
C VAL A 94 -5.90 10.70 3.58
N SER A 95 -4.87 11.33 3.01
CA SER A 95 -4.75 12.77 2.82
C SER A 95 -4.15 13.08 1.45
N SER A 96 -4.26 14.32 1.00
CA SER A 96 -3.61 14.81 -0.22
C SER A 96 -2.54 15.87 0.10
N ASP A 97 -1.49 15.88 -0.69
CA ASP A 97 -0.44 16.90 -0.68
C ASP A 97 -0.17 17.35 -2.12
N GLY A 98 -0.85 18.42 -2.54
CA GLY A 98 -0.86 18.84 -3.94
C GLY A 98 -1.55 17.80 -4.82
N SER A 99 -0.81 17.21 -5.77
CA SER A 99 -1.26 16.11 -6.63
C SER A 99 -0.95 14.73 -6.08
N ASP A 100 -0.34 14.64 -4.90
CA ASP A 100 0.06 13.37 -4.31
C ASP A 100 -1.00 12.88 -3.31
N THR A 101 -1.18 11.57 -3.24
CA THR A 101 -1.98 10.91 -2.19
C THR A 101 -1.05 10.37 -1.12
N LYS A 102 -1.38 10.61 0.15
CA LYS A 102 -0.68 10.07 1.31
C LYS A 102 -1.60 9.16 2.11
N ILE A 103 -1.13 7.97 2.42
CA ILE A 103 -1.79 6.99 3.26
C ILE A 103 -0.93 6.81 4.50
N SER A 104 -1.40 7.33 5.63
CA SER A 104 -0.77 7.12 6.93
C SER A 104 -1.37 5.87 7.59
N VAL A 105 -0.50 5.03 8.13
CA VAL A 105 -0.82 3.78 8.81
C VAL A 105 -0.39 3.89 10.27
N ASP A 106 -1.36 3.79 11.19
CA ASP A 106 -1.19 3.62 12.63
C ASP A 106 -1.44 2.15 12.93
N ALA A 107 -0.41 1.32 12.76
CA ALA A 107 -0.48 -0.14 12.79
C ALA A 107 -0.88 -0.70 14.15
N ASN A 108 -0.53 0.02 15.21
CA ASN A 108 -0.78 -0.37 16.60
C ASN A 108 -1.94 0.40 17.26
N SER A 109 -2.62 1.28 16.52
CA SER A 109 -3.73 2.14 16.96
C SER A 109 -3.39 2.99 18.20
N ASN A 110 -2.15 3.46 18.32
CA ASN A 110 -1.72 4.29 19.46
C ASN A 110 -1.91 5.79 19.21
N GLY A 111 -2.40 6.18 18.03
CA GLY A 111 -2.60 7.55 17.59
C GLY A 111 -1.40 8.16 16.84
N GLN A 112 -0.31 7.41 16.66
CA GLN A 112 0.89 7.82 15.93
C GLN A 112 0.99 7.07 14.62
N THR A 113 1.51 7.74 13.59
CA THR A 113 1.78 7.10 12.30
C THR A 113 3.02 6.20 12.45
N ASP A 114 2.87 4.91 12.19
CA ASP A 114 3.97 3.95 12.11
C ASP A 114 4.53 3.85 10.68
N SER A 115 3.70 4.09 9.66
CA SER A 115 4.13 4.08 8.25
C SER A 115 3.37 5.11 7.41
N GLU A 116 4.03 5.70 6.42
CA GLU A 116 3.42 6.60 5.45
C GLU A 116 3.72 6.12 4.03
N ILE A 117 2.69 5.97 3.22
CA ILE A 117 2.80 5.60 1.81
C ILE A 117 2.39 6.82 0.98
N THR A 118 3.29 7.30 0.12
CA THR A 118 3.05 8.41 -0.79
C THR A 118 2.95 7.91 -2.22
N LEU A 119 1.82 8.17 -2.87
CA LEU A 119 1.59 7.96 -4.30
C LEU A 119 1.86 9.27 -5.03
N LYS A 120 3.02 9.38 -5.68
CA LYS A 120 3.45 10.61 -6.34
C LYS A 120 2.68 10.85 -7.64
N GLY A 121 2.12 12.05 -7.77
CA GLY A 121 1.36 12.47 -8.96
C GLY A 121 -0.03 11.85 -9.09
N VAL A 122 -0.50 11.11 -8.09
CA VAL A 122 -1.83 10.50 -8.06
C VAL A 122 -2.69 11.18 -6.99
N ASP A 123 -3.80 11.80 -7.41
CA ASP A 123 -4.78 12.42 -6.51
C ASP A 123 -6.04 11.54 -6.38
N LEU A 124 -5.95 10.48 -5.58
CA LEU A 124 -7.08 9.60 -5.31
C LEU A 124 -8.19 10.34 -4.53
N MET A 125 -7.83 11.31 -3.69
CA MET A 125 -8.81 12.06 -2.90
C MET A 125 -9.65 13.03 -3.73
N GLY A 126 -9.11 13.53 -4.85
CA GLY A 126 -9.87 14.29 -5.84
C GLY A 126 -10.85 13.43 -6.65
N LEU A 127 -10.61 12.11 -6.71
CA LEU A 127 -11.37 11.15 -7.52
C LEU A 127 -12.37 10.32 -6.69
N TYR A 128 -12.02 10.00 -5.45
CA TYR A 128 -12.72 9.06 -4.57
C TYR A 128 -12.83 9.60 -3.13
N GLY A 129 -13.82 9.12 -2.37
CA GLY A 129 -13.91 9.39 -0.94
C GLY A 129 -12.83 8.61 -0.16
N SER A 130 -12.33 9.17 0.95
CA SER A 130 -11.32 8.50 1.78
C SER A 130 -11.76 7.12 2.27
N GLU A 131 -13.06 6.93 2.55
CA GLU A 131 -13.62 5.64 2.95
C GLU A 131 -13.58 4.62 1.80
N ASP A 132 -13.85 5.04 0.57
CA ASP A 132 -13.79 4.18 -0.62
C ASP A 132 -12.35 3.76 -0.92
N ILE A 133 -11.40 4.69 -0.77
CA ILE A 133 -9.96 4.41 -0.90
C ILE A 133 -9.54 3.38 0.13
N ILE A 134 -9.84 3.61 1.42
CA ILE A 134 -9.50 2.69 2.51
C ILE A 134 -10.12 1.31 2.27
N LYS A 135 -11.38 1.27 1.84
CA LYS A 135 -12.07 0.03 1.54
C LYS A 135 -11.42 -0.73 0.38
N SER A 136 -11.08 -0.04 -0.71
CA SER A 136 -10.41 -0.69 -1.86
C SER A 136 -9.03 -1.24 -1.48
N LEU A 137 -8.25 -0.49 -0.69
CA LEU A 137 -6.95 -0.97 -0.18
C LEU A 137 -7.09 -2.26 0.65
N PHE A 138 -8.25 -2.48 1.28
CA PHE A 138 -8.48 -3.63 2.15
C PHE A 138 -9.19 -4.81 1.48
N ASP A 139 -10.18 -4.54 0.62
CA ASP A 139 -10.90 -5.58 -0.15
C ASP A 139 -9.91 -6.36 -1.06
N GLN A 140 -8.76 -5.78 -1.40
CA GLN A 140 -7.68 -6.46 -2.12
C GLN A 140 -6.87 -7.46 -1.28
N THR A 141 -6.91 -7.38 0.05
CA THR A 141 -6.22 -8.33 0.97
C THR A 141 -7.04 -9.58 1.26
N THR A 142 -8.34 -9.59 0.91
CA THR A 142 -9.26 -10.70 1.21
C THR A 142 -9.47 -11.69 0.07
N THR A 143 -8.69 -11.62 -1.03
CA THR A 143 -8.60 -12.74 -1.97
C THR A 143 -7.75 -13.89 -1.37
N LYS A 144 -8.29 -14.49 -0.29
CA LYS A 144 -8.05 -15.90 -0.01
C LYS A 144 -8.73 -16.69 -1.12
N ASP A 145 -7.98 -16.98 -2.17
CA ASP A 145 -8.38 -17.98 -3.15
C ASP A 145 -8.45 -19.37 -2.47
N PHE A 146 -9.68 -19.90 -2.44
CA PHE A 146 -10.14 -21.29 -2.21
C PHE A 146 -10.04 -21.91 -0.80
#